data_AF-A0A7C8ACS4-F1
#
_entry.id   AF-A0A7C8ACS4-F1
#
_cell.length_a   1.000
_cell.length_b   1.000
_cell.length_c   1.000
_cell.angle_alpha   90.00
_cell.angle_beta   90.00
_cell.angle_gamma   90.00
#
_symmetry.space_group_name_H-M   'P 1'
#
loop_
_entity.id
_entity.type
_entity.pdbx_description
1 polymer ?
#
loop_
_entity_poly.entity_id
_entity_poly.type
_entity_poly.pdbx_seq_one_letter_code
_entity_poly.pdbx_strand_id
1 'polypeptide(L)' 'MEHKTSFQIPEALTFDDITLLPNYSEVLPLETDVGTMLTREIKMRIPLVSAA' A
#
# COMPACT_ATOMS: atom_id res chain seq x y z
N MET A 1 10.02 -32.65 -29.80
CA MET A 1 9.00 -32.67 -28.74
C MET A 1 9.68 -32.27 -27.45
N GLU A 2 9.47 -31.05 -26.96
CA GLU A 2 9.33 -30.70 -25.54
C GLU A 2 9.07 -29.18 -25.45
N HIS A 3 7.84 -28.81 -25.12
CA HIS A 3 7.45 -27.45 -24.80
C HIS A 3 7.93 -27.14 -23.38
N LYS A 4 9.00 -26.38 -23.23
CA LYS A 4 9.43 -25.84 -21.94
C LYS A 4 8.73 -24.49 -21.72
N THR A 5 7.46 -24.53 -21.35
CA THR A 5 6.77 -23.33 -20.83
C THR A 5 7.25 -23.11 -19.41
N SER A 6 8.34 -22.35 -19.24
CA SER A 6 8.80 -21.94 -17.92
C SER A 6 7.80 -20.94 -17.35
N PHE A 7 6.93 -21.39 -16.44
CA PHE A 7 6.15 -20.49 -15.61
C PHE A 7 7.10 -19.83 -14.60
N GLN A 8 7.42 -18.56 -14.83
CA GLN A 8 8.15 -17.75 -13.85
C GLN A 8 7.14 -17.22 -12.83
N ILE A 9 7.38 -17.55 -11.55
CA ILE A 9 6.63 -16.97 -10.43
C ILE A 9 7.18 -15.55 -10.22
N PRO A 10 6.34 -14.52 -10.12
CA PRO A 10 6.81 -13.17 -9.83
C PRO A 10 7.39 -13.10 -8.41
N GLU A 11 8.45 -12.31 -8.27
CA GLU A 11 8.98 -11.94 -6.97
C GLU A 11 7.92 -11.16 -6.17
N ALA A 12 7.86 -11.41 -4.86
CA ALA A 12 6.94 -10.75 -3.94
C ALA A 12 7.77 -10.07 -2.83
N LEU A 13 7.48 -8.79 -2.59
CA LEU A 13 8.18 -7.97 -1.60
C LEU A 13 7.30 -7.76 -0.36
N THR A 14 7.93 -7.70 0.81
CA THR A 14 7.31 -7.30 2.09
C THR A 14 7.74 -5.88 2.49
N PHE A 15 7.23 -5.38 3.62
CA PHE A 15 7.55 -4.03 4.11
C PHE A 15 9.04 -3.81 4.38
N ASP A 16 9.74 -4.82 4.88
CA ASP A 16 11.17 -4.73 5.23
C ASP A 16 12.10 -4.75 4.00
N ASP A 17 11.58 -5.06 2.81
CA ASP A 17 12.37 -5.09 1.56
C ASP A 17 12.50 -3.71 0.90
N ILE A 18 11.67 -2.74 1.32
CA ILE A 18 11.53 -1.46 0.61
C ILE A 18 11.51 -0.24 1.54
N THR A 19 11.73 0.92 0.94
CA THR A 19 11.58 2.21 1.62
C THR A 19 10.89 3.22 0.71
N LEU A 20 10.26 4.23 1.31
CA LEU A 20 9.70 5.35 0.57
C LEU A 20 10.81 6.34 0.23
N LEU A 21 10.88 6.74 -1.04
CA LEU A 21 11.78 7.81 -1.44
C LEU A 21 11.20 9.16 -1.00
N PRO A 22 12.00 10.02 -0.35
CA PRO A 22 11.59 11.39 -0.08
C PRO A 22 11.30 12.13 -1.39
N ASN A 23 10.34 13.06 -1.33
CA ASN A 23 10.04 13.97 -2.44
C ASN A 23 9.75 15.37 -1.90
N TYR A 24 9.80 16.36 -2.78
CA TYR A 24 9.40 17.73 -2.47
C TYR A 24 7.96 17.75 -1.94
N SER A 25 7.71 18.51 -0.88
CA SER A 25 6.38 18.68 -0.27
C SER A 25 6.14 20.16 0.02
N GLU A 26 4.95 20.63 -0.36
CA GLU A 26 4.40 21.93 0.04
C GLU A 26 3.46 21.81 1.25
N VAL A 27 3.19 20.58 1.71
CA VAL A 27 2.24 20.28 2.79
C VAL A 27 2.99 19.96 4.08
N LEU A 28 2.52 20.53 5.20
CA LEU A 28 3.01 20.16 6.53
C LEU A 28 2.35 18.86 7.03
N PRO A 29 3.05 18.01 7.79
CA PRO A 29 2.47 16.76 8.30
C PRO A 29 1.15 16.93 9.08
N LEU A 30 0.98 18.06 9.77
CA LEU A 30 -0.24 18.39 10.53
C LEU A 30 -1.44 18.70 9.63
N GLU A 31 -1.20 19.11 8.39
CA GLU A 31 -2.22 19.52 7.42
C GLU A 31 -2.70 18.36 6.54
N THR A 32 -2.05 17.20 6.63
CA THR A 32 -2.39 16.00 5.85
C THR A 32 -3.74 15.42 6.28
N ASP A 33 -4.65 15.21 5.33
CA ASP A 33 -5.90 14.47 5.57
C ASP A 33 -5.64 12.95 5.50
N VAL A 34 -5.93 12.26 6.60
CA VAL A 34 -5.80 10.79 6.72
C VAL A 34 -7.16 10.07 6.64
N GLY A 35 -8.24 10.80 6.31
CA GLY A 35 -9.55 10.22 6.08
C GLY A 35 -9.55 9.23 4.92
N THR A 36 -10.22 8.09 5.10
CA THR A 36 -10.27 7.01 4.08
C THR A 36 -11.66 6.37 4.01
N MET A 37 -11.88 5.54 3.00
CA MET A 37 -13.09 4.73 2.86
C MET A 37 -12.77 3.27 3.21
N LEU A 38 -13.43 2.71 4.23
CA LEU A 38 -13.29 1.29 4.58
C LEU A 38 -14.03 0.39 3.59
N THR A 39 -15.23 0.83 3.19
CA THR A 39 -16.05 0.18 2.18
C THR A 39 -16.61 1.26 1.25
N ARG A 40 -17.41 0.88 0.26
CA ARG A 40 -18.10 1.85 -0.62
C ARG A 40 -18.99 2.83 0.15
N GLU A 41 -19.47 2.45 1.33
CA GLU A 41 -20.48 3.21 2.10
C GLU A 41 -19.96 3.68 3.47
N ILE A 42 -18.82 3.17 3.93
CA ILE A 42 -18.30 3.47 5.27
C ILE A 42 -17.06 4.35 5.15
N LYS A 43 -17.19 5.62 5.58
CA LYS A 43 -16.07 6.57 5.70
C LYS A 43 -15.44 6.53 7.09
N MET A 44 -14.11 6.59 7.14
CA MET A 44 -13.30 6.67 8.36
C MET A 44 -12.49 7.97 8.41
N ARG A 45 -12.24 8.47 9.62
CA ARG A 45 -11.37 9.65 9.84
C ARG A 45 -9.88 9.28 9.99
N ILE A 46 -9.58 8.03 10.28
CA ILE A 46 -8.21 7.49 10.41
C ILE A 46 -8.18 6.07 9.80
N PRO A 47 -7.10 5.64 9.13
CA PRO A 47 -7.02 4.35 8.44
C PRO A 47 -6.55 3.22 9.38
N LEU A 48 -7.15 3.10 10.56
CA LEU A 48 -6.78 2.10 11.58
C LEU A 48 -7.99 1.27 12.02
N VAL A 49 -7.82 -0.05 12.02
CA VAL A 49 -8.87 -1.02 12.41
C VAL A 49 -8.26 -2.00 13.42
N SER A 50 -8.99 -2.31 14.50
CA SER A 50 -8.58 -3.34 15.45
C SER A 50 -8.73 -4.74 14.85
N ALA A 51 -7.85 -5.66 15.23
CA ALA A 51 -8.05 -7.07 14.95
C ALA A 51 -9.34 -7.57 15.62
N ALA A 52 -9.98 -8.57 15.00
CA ALA A 52 -11.20 -9.22 15.50
C ALA A 52 -10.88 -10.45 16.35
#